data_AF-A0A1F8EJR1-F1
#
_entry.id   AF-A0A1F8EJR1-F1
#
_cell.length_a   1.000
_cell.length_b   1.000
_cell.length_c   1.000
_cell.angle_alpha   90.00
_cell.angle_beta   90.00
_cell.angle_gamma   90.00
#
_symmetry.space_group_name_H-M   'P 1'
#
loop_
_entity.id
_entity.type
_entity.pdbx_description
1 polymer ?
#
loop_
_entity_poly.entity_id
_entity_poly.type
_entity_poly.pdbx_seq_one_letter_code
_entity_poly.pdbx_strand_id
1 'polypeptide(L)'
;MKKFVKNAKFKLMKKALIALFLLFMTNMGSLYYSWYLRWDWFDTIQHFLGGFFVAILMTAYLKDHLISGNKLKNILIIAGATVFIGVVWEFSEFIANQTLVEPTRKYFGIDAYFMGDLADTMTDLLLDMLGAFALFAIHSLWRRNSH
;
A
#
# COMPACT_ATOMS: atom_id res chain seq x y z
N MET A 1 30.86 -7.82 -3.46
CA MET A 1 29.79 -7.61 -2.45
C MET A 1 28.80 -6.49 -2.82
N LYS A 2 29.24 -5.24 -3.07
CA LYS A 2 28.34 -4.10 -3.40
C LYS A 2 27.40 -4.33 -4.60
N LYS A 3 27.88 -4.93 -5.70
CA LYS A 3 27.07 -5.26 -6.90
C LYS A 3 25.92 -6.24 -6.58
N PHE A 4 26.17 -7.23 -5.73
CA PHE A 4 25.17 -8.23 -5.35
C PHE A 4 24.05 -7.64 -4.50
N VAL A 5 24.39 -6.80 -3.51
CA VAL A 5 23.42 -6.09 -2.67
C VAL A 5 22.54 -5.14 -3.50
N LYS A 6 23.14 -4.41 -4.45
CA LYS A 6 22.41 -3.54 -5.39
C LYS A 6 21.41 -4.32 -6.23
N ASN A 7 21.82 -5.49 -6.74
CA ASN A 7 20.95 -6.37 -7.51
C ASN A 7 19.79 -6.94 -6.67
N ALA A 8 20.04 -7.31 -5.41
CA ALA A 8 18.99 -7.80 -4.52
C ALA A 8 17.96 -6.72 -4.17
N LYS A 9 18.42 -5.49 -3.84
CA LYS A 9 17.56 -4.32 -3.61
C LYS A 9 16.67 -4.05 -4.82
N PHE A 10 17.28 -4.00 -6.01
CA PHE A 10 16.56 -3.75 -7.26
C PHE A 10 15.50 -4.82 -7.56
N LYS A 11 15.84 -6.11 -7.38
CA LYS A 11 14.88 -7.21 -7.55
C LYS A 11 13.70 -7.10 -6.60
N LEU A 12 13.93 -6.74 -5.33
CA LEU A 12 12.87 -6.58 -4.34
C LEU A 12 11.96 -5.40 -4.67
N MET A 13 12.54 -4.24 -5.01
CA MET A 13 11.76 -3.07 -5.46
C MET A 13 10.90 -3.42 -6.68
N LYS A 14 11.46 -4.09 -7.69
CA LYS A 14 10.72 -4.51 -8.88
C LYS A 14 9.53 -5.40 -8.53
N LYS A 15 9.71 -6.38 -7.62
CA LYS A 15 8.61 -7.25 -7.17
C LYS A 15 7.51 -6.45 -6.45
N ALA A 16 7.89 -5.54 -5.56
CA ALA A 16 6.93 -4.70 -4.86
C ALA A 16 6.16 -3.79 -5.82
N LEU A 17 6.83 -3.16 -6.78
CA LEU A 17 6.19 -2.34 -7.81
C LEU A 17 5.23 -3.16 -8.69
N ILE A 18 5.60 -4.39 -9.08
CA ILE A 18 4.70 -5.28 -9.82
C ILE A 18 3.47 -5.62 -8.96
N ALA A 19 3.66 -5.95 -7.68
CA ALA A 19 2.56 -6.26 -6.78
C ALA A 19 1.61 -5.06 -6.62
N LEU A 20 2.16 -3.85 -6.39
CA LEU A 20 1.37 -2.62 -6.29
C LEU A 20 0.65 -2.29 -7.59
N PHE A 21 1.30 -2.50 -8.74
CA PHE A 21 0.65 -2.32 -10.04
C PHE A 21 -0.52 -3.28 -10.23
N LEU A 22 -0.34 -4.56 -9.89
CA LEU A 22 -1.43 -5.55 -9.94
C LEU A 22 -2.57 -5.18 -8.99
N LEU A 23 -2.24 -4.68 -7.80
CA LEU A 23 -3.21 -4.23 -6.80
C LEU A 23 -4.03 -3.05 -7.34
N PHE A 24 -3.35 -2.05 -7.91
CA PHE A 24 -4.00 -0.94 -8.61
C PHE A 24 -4.89 -1.42 -9.76
N MET A 25 -4.45 -2.38 -10.58
CA MET A 25 -5.30 -2.96 -11.63
C MET A 25 -6.54 -3.67 -11.05
N THR A 26 -6.42 -4.34 -9.89
CA THR A 26 -7.60 -4.92 -9.22
C THR A 26 -8.55 -3.86 -8.68
N ASN A 27 -8.05 -2.74 -8.16
CA ASN A 27 -8.86 -1.58 -7.77
C ASN A 27 -9.61 -0.99 -8.98
N MET A 28 -8.94 -0.83 -10.14
CA MET A 28 -9.60 -0.40 -11.38
C MET A 28 -10.70 -1.38 -11.84
N GLY A 29 -10.44 -2.68 -11.76
CA GLY A 29 -11.46 -3.70 -12.03
C GLY A 29 -12.65 -3.62 -11.07
N SER A 30 -12.37 -3.39 -9.79
CA SER A 30 -13.38 -3.20 -8.74
C SER A 30 -14.29 -2.00 -9.02
N LEU A 31 -13.72 -0.86 -9.45
CA LEU A 31 -14.49 0.30 -9.88
C LEU A 31 -15.38 -0.03 -11.09
N TYR A 32 -14.84 -0.70 -12.10
CA TYR A 32 -15.58 -1.04 -13.33
C TYR A 32 -16.77 -1.97 -13.07
N TYR A 33 -16.60 -2.96 -12.20
CA TYR A 33 -17.65 -3.92 -11.85
C TYR A 33 -18.44 -3.53 -10.59
N SER A 34 -18.22 -2.33 -10.06
CA SER A 34 -18.84 -1.82 -8.83
C SER A 34 -18.72 -2.78 -7.63
N TRP A 35 -17.58 -3.47 -7.49
CA TRP A 35 -17.35 -4.39 -6.37
C TRP A 35 -17.37 -3.67 -5.03
N TYR A 36 -16.91 -2.41 -4.97
CA TYR A 36 -17.01 -1.54 -3.80
C TYR A 36 -18.44 -1.35 -3.26
N LEU A 37 -19.44 -1.39 -4.16
CA LEU A 37 -20.86 -1.30 -3.75
C LEU A 37 -21.43 -2.63 -3.26
N ARG A 38 -20.72 -3.75 -3.50
CA ARG A 38 -21.19 -5.10 -3.19
C ARG A 38 -20.43 -5.73 -2.02
N TRP A 39 -19.15 -5.39 -1.87
CA TRP A 39 -18.22 -5.98 -0.93
C TRP A 39 -17.42 -4.87 -0.25
N ASP A 40 -17.96 -4.38 0.86
CA ASP A 40 -17.36 -3.37 1.74
C ASP A 40 -15.93 -3.72 2.19
N TRP A 41 -15.63 -4.99 2.43
CA TRP A 41 -14.31 -5.47 2.82
C TRP A 41 -13.27 -5.43 1.69
N PHE A 42 -13.66 -5.26 0.43
CA PHE A 42 -12.69 -5.34 -0.68
C PHE A 42 -11.64 -4.24 -0.56
N ASP A 43 -12.09 -3.02 -0.24
CA ASP A 43 -11.21 -1.86 -0.13
C ASP A 43 -10.23 -1.98 1.04
N THR A 44 -10.77 -2.37 2.19
CA THR A 44 -10.02 -2.74 3.39
C THR A 44 -8.87 -3.73 3.09
N ILE A 45 -9.11 -4.77 2.27
CA ILE A 45 -8.04 -5.70 1.86
C ILE A 45 -7.01 -5.02 0.96
N GLN A 46 -7.44 -4.15 0.04
CA GLN A 46 -6.54 -3.39 -0.83
C GLN A 46 -5.61 -2.51 0.00
N HIS A 47 -6.11 -1.79 1.00
CA HIS A 47 -5.30 -0.96 1.90
C HIS A 47 -4.30 -1.77 2.71
N PHE A 48 -4.73 -2.87 3.32
CA PHE A 48 -3.78 -3.72 4.06
C PHE A 48 -2.62 -4.23 3.18
N LEU A 49 -2.95 -4.73 1.98
CA LEU A 49 -1.96 -5.23 1.04
C LEU A 49 -1.12 -4.09 0.43
N GLY A 50 -1.73 -2.93 0.18
CA GLY A 50 -1.10 -1.70 -0.24
C GLY A 50 -0.02 -1.28 0.75
N GLY A 51 -0.37 -1.09 2.02
CA GLY A 51 0.56 -0.83 3.10
C GLY A 51 1.68 -1.87 3.20
N PHE A 52 1.35 -3.16 3.10
CA PHE A 52 2.34 -4.24 3.14
C PHE A 52 3.36 -4.14 2.00
N PHE A 53 2.92 -3.97 0.75
CA PHE A 53 3.83 -3.90 -0.40
C PHE A 53 4.56 -2.56 -0.50
N VAL A 54 3.95 -1.45 -0.07
CA VAL A 54 4.62 -0.16 0.09
C VAL A 54 5.73 -0.27 1.14
N ALA A 55 5.49 -0.93 2.28
CA ALA A 55 6.52 -1.15 3.29
C ALA A 55 7.70 -1.97 2.74
N ILE A 56 7.46 -2.98 1.89
CA ILE A 56 8.52 -3.72 1.19
C ILE A 56 9.29 -2.80 0.24
N LEU A 57 8.57 -1.99 -0.54
CA LEU A 57 9.18 -1.03 -1.47
C LEU A 57 10.06 -0.03 -0.72
N MET A 58 9.54 0.58 0.35
CA MET A 58 10.25 1.55 1.18
C MET A 58 11.43 0.92 1.91
N THR A 59 11.31 -0.32 2.39
CA THR A 59 12.43 -1.05 3.01
C THR A 59 13.57 -1.23 2.01
N ALA A 60 13.26 -1.55 0.75
CA ALA A 60 14.27 -1.68 -0.29
C ALA A 60 14.84 -0.31 -0.70
N TYR A 61 13.99 0.69 -0.93
CA TYR A 61 14.36 2.03 -1.36
C TYR A 61 15.25 2.74 -0.32
N LEU A 62 14.82 2.76 0.94
CA LEU A 62 15.50 3.44 2.06
C LEU A 62 16.58 2.58 2.74
N LYS A 63 16.90 1.40 2.21
CA LYS A 63 17.86 0.45 2.83
C LYS A 63 19.16 1.10 3.33
N ASP A 64 19.70 2.05 2.57
CA ASP A 64 20.98 2.71 2.87
C ASP A 64 20.86 3.78 3.98
N HIS A 65 19.63 4.16 4.35
CA HIS A 65 19.29 5.10 5.43
C HIS A 65 18.82 4.38 6.70
N LEU A 66 18.65 3.05 6.66
CA LEU A 66 18.25 2.27 7.83
C LEU A 66 19.42 2.12 8.80
N ILE A 67 19.13 2.27 10.09
CA ILE A 67 20.13 2.28 11.15
C ILE A 67 20.38 0.84 11.61
N SER A 68 21.62 0.37 11.42
CA SER A 68 22.02 -0.97 11.88
C SER A 68 21.80 -1.12 13.38
N GLY A 69 21.28 -2.27 13.81
CA GLY A 69 21.00 -2.58 15.22
C GLY A 69 19.78 -1.87 15.83
N ASN A 70 19.24 -0.80 15.22
CA ASN A 70 18.12 -0.05 15.78
C ASN A 70 16.77 -0.42 15.13
N LYS A 71 16.14 -1.48 15.64
CA LYS A 71 14.87 -1.99 15.09
C LYS A 71 13.74 -0.97 15.18
N LEU A 72 13.58 -0.30 16.33
CA LEU A 72 12.48 0.65 16.54
C LEU A 72 12.56 1.83 15.57
N LYS A 73 13.74 2.45 15.41
CA LYS A 73 13.92 3.55 14.46
C LYS A 73 13.60 3.12 13.03
N ASN A 74 14.04 1.93 12.62
CA ASN A 74 13.75 1.42 11.28
C ASN A 74 12.25 1.14 11.07
N ILE A 75 11.56 0.63 12.09
CA ILE A 75 10.10 0.44 12.04
C ILE A 75 9.41 1.79 11.85
N LEU A 76 9.77 2.80 12.64
CA LEU A 76 9.18 4.14 12.54
C LEU A 76 9.42 4.80 11.18
N ILE A 77 10.63 4.68 10.62
CA ILE A 77 10.97 5.23 9.30
C ILE A 77 10.08 4.60 8.21
N ILE A 78 9.97 3.28 8.19
CA ILE A 78 9.23 2.57 7.14
C ILE A 78 7.72 2.69 7.33
N ALA A 79 7.21 2.55 8.56
CA ALA A 79 5.80 2.72 8.85
C ALA A 79 5.35 4.16 8.57
N GLY A 80 6.14 5.16 8.99
CA GLY A 80 5.86 6.56 8.68
C GLY A 80 5.86 6.85 7.17
N ALA A 81 6.85 6.33 6.43
CA ALA A 81 6.86 6.45 4.97
C ALA A 81 5.66 5.75 4.31
N THR A 82 5.22 4.61 4.85
CA THR A 82 4.08 3.85 4.33
C THR A 82 2.77 4.60 4.56
N VAL A 83 2.53 5.07 5.79
CA VAL A 83 1.34 5.87 6.13
C VAL A 83 1.30 7.16 5.32
N PHE A 84 2.44 7.80 5.07
CA PHE A 84 2.50 8.97 4.19
C PHE A 84 2.00 8.65 2.77
N ILE A 85 2.36 7.50 2.20
CA ILE A 85 1.83 7.06 0.90
C ILE A 85 0.32 6.78 0.98
N GLY A 86 -0.16 6.17 2.07
CA GLY A 86 -1.59 5.98 2.34
C GLY A 86 -2.34 7.32 2.35
N VAL A 87 -1.83 8.32 3.07
CA VAL A 87 -2.41 9.69 3.07
C VAL A 87 -2.47 10.28 1.65
N VAL A 88 -1.41 10.10 0.84
CA VAL A 88 -1.41 10.56 -0.56
C VAL A 88 -2.46 9.81 -1.40
N TRP A 89 -2.71 8.53 -1.11
CA TRP A 89 -3.75 7.74 -1.75
C TRP A 89 -5.15 8.27 -1.41
N GLU A 90 -5.46 8.49 -0.13
CA GLU A 90 -6.72 9.10 0.34
C GLU A 90 -6.98 10.47 -0.32
N PHE A 91 -5.95 11.30 -0.45
CA PHE A 91 -6.08 12.57 -1.19
C PHE A 91 -6.38 12.36 -2.67
N SER A 92 -5.80 11.32 -3.28
CA SER A 92 -6.06 10.98 -4.68
C SER A 92 -7.51 10.51 -4.87
N GLU A 93 -8.03 9.73 -3.94
CA GLU A 93 -9.42 9.28 -3.88
C GLU A 93 -10.39 10.44 -3.69
N PHE A 94 -10.10 11.35 -2.74
CA PHE A 94 -10.86 12.58 -2.56
C PHE A 94 -10.95 13.38 -3.87
N ILE A 95 -9.80 13.62 -4.52
CA ILE A 95 -9.75 14.38 -5.78
C ILE A 95 -10.50 13.64 -6.90
N ALA A 96 -10.33 12.32 -7.02
CA ALA A 96 -11.04 11.51 -7.99
C ALA A 96 -12.56 11.56 -7.76
N ASN A 97 -12.99 11.54 -6.51
CA ASN A 97 -14.40 11.66 -6.15
C ASN A 97 -15.00 13.01 -6.56
N GLN A 98 -14.23 14.10 -6.46
CA GLN A 98 -14.69 15.43 -6.89
C GLN A 98 -14.66 15.64 -8.41
N THR A 99 -13.77 14.95 -9.13
CA THR A 99 -13.46 15.30 -10.54
C THR A 99 -13.81 14.22 -11.55
N LEU A 100 -13.90 12.95 -11.14
CA LEU A 100 -14.03 11.81 -12.04
C LEU A 100 -15.39 11.12 -11.97
N VAL A 101 -16.21 11.33 -10.94
CA VAL A 101 -17.55 10.69 -10.81
C VAL A 101 -18.45 11.01 -12.01
N GLU A 102 -18.67 12.29 -12.30
CA GLU A 102 -19.52 12.71 -13.42
C GLU A 102 -18.99 12.27 -14.79
N PRO A 103 -17.69 12.49 -15.13
CA PRO A 103 -17.13 11.96 -16.38
C PRO A 103 -17.25 10.44 -16.48
N THR A 104 -17.00 9.71 -15.39
CA THR A 104 -17.03 8.25 -15.38
C THR A 104 -18.43 7.73 -15.68
N ARG A 105 -19.46 8.29 -15.03
CA ARG A 105 -20.86 7.99 -15.33
C ARG A 105 -21.23 8.37 -16.76
N LYS A 106 -20.87 9.56 -17.21
CA LYS A 106 -21.29 10.08 -18.53
C LYS A 106 -20.67 9.31 -19.71
N TYR A 107 -19.38 9.01 -19.65
CA TYR A 107 -18.65 8.43 -20.79
C TYR A 107 -18.57 6.91 -20.75
N PHE A 108 -18.63 6.31 -19.56
CA PHE A 108 -18.48 4.86 -19.39
C PHE A 108 -19.74 4.19 -18.83
N GLY A 109 -20.75 4.95 -18.38
CA GLY A 109 -21.97 4.39 -17.80
C GLY A 109 -21.76 3.70 -16.45
N ILE A 110 -20.68 4.04 -15.74
CA ILE A 110 -20.27 3.42 -14.48
C ILE A 110 -20.61 4.35 -13.32
N ASP A 111 -21.37 3.85 -12.36
CA ASP A 111 -21.58 4.50 -11.06
C ASP A 111 -20.38 4.20 -10.16
N ALA A 112 -19.37 5.06 -10.23
CA ALA A 112 -18.17 4.98 -9.39
C ALA A 112 -18.21 6.07 -8.31
N TYR A 113 -17.96 5.65 -7.06
CA TYR A 113 -17.61 6.53 -5.96
C TYR A 113 -16.18 6.17 -5.57
N PHE A 114 -15.32 7.18 -5.46
CA PHE A 114 -13.89 6.96 -5.27
C PHE A 114 -13.44 7.17 -3.83
N MET A 115 -14.33 7.65 -2.96
CA MET A 115 -14.01 7.92 -1.56
C MET A 115 -15.21 7.59 -0.68
N GLY A 116 -14.96 6.97 0.47
CA GLY A 116 -15.95 6.79 1.53
C GLY A 116 -16.07 8.00 2.45
N ASP A 117 -16.44 7.73 3.71
CA ASP A 117 -16.57 8.75 4.74
C ASP A 117 -15.29 8.88 5.60
N LEU A 118 -15.35 9.68 6.66
CA LEU A 118 -14.19 9.83 7.55
C LEU A 118 -13.82 8.53 8.27
N ALA A 119 -14.80 7.67 8.60
CA ALA A 119 -14.53 6.43 9.30
C ALA A 119 -13.85 5.42 8.37
N ASP A 120 -14.20 5.42 7.09
CA ASP A 120 -13.55 4.68 6.00
C ASP A 120 -12.07 5.06 5.89
N THR A 121 -11.76 6.32 5.57
CA THR A 121 -10.39 6.85 5.51
C THR A 121 -9.56 6.54 6.76
N MET A 122 -10.15 6.65 7.95
CA MET A 122 -9.43 6.32 9.19
C MET A 122 -9.12 4.81 9.31
N THR A 123 -10.02 3.97 8.81
CA THR A 123 -9.83 2.51 8.73
C THR A 123 -8.76 2.16 7.70
N ASP A 124 -8.77 2.81 6.56
CA ASP A 124 -7.83 2.59 5.46
C ASP A 124 -6.40 2.95 5.84
N LEU A 125 -6.20 4.11 6.46
CA LEU A 125 -4.90 4.52 7.01
C LEU A 125 -4.42 3.59 8.14
N LEU A 126 -5.34 3.08 8.96
CA LEU A 126 -5.01 2.08 9.97
C LEU A 126 -4.55 0.78 9.29
N LEU A 127 -5.19 0.37 8.21
CA LEU A 127 -4.85 -0.87 7.50
C LEU A 127 -3.54 -0.75 6.73
N ASP A 128 -3.24 0.40 6.14
CA ASP A 128 -1.93 0.69 5.57
C ASP A 128 -0.81 0.52 6.62
N MET A 129 -1.04 1.06 7.83
CA MET A 129 -0.11 0.92 8.95
C MET A 129 0.02 -0.54 9.42
N LEU A 130 -1.09 -1.27 9.54
CA LEU A 130 -1.08 -2.69 9.93
C LEU A 130 -0.38 -3.56 8.88
N GLY A 131 -0.55 -3.27 7.59
CA GLY A 131 0.19 -3.90 6.50
C GLY A 131 1.70 -3.69 6.65
N ALA A 132 2.13 -2.47 6.99
CA ALA A 132 3.54 -2.20 7.28
C ALA A 132 4.06 -3.02 8.48
N PHE A 133 3.28 -3.12 9.57
CA PHE A 133 3.66 -3.90 10.75
C PHE A 133 3.68 -5.41 10.50
N ALA A 134 2.81 -5.93 9.63
CA ALA A 134 2.83 -7.33 9.23
C ALA A 134 4.17 -7.74 8.60
N LEU A 135 4.79 -6.87 7.79
CA LEU A 135 6.13 -7.10 7.24
C LEU A 135 7.17 -7.32 8.36
N PHE A 136 7.14 -6.48 9.39
CA PHE A 136 8.07 -6.59 10.52
C PHE A 136 7.82 -7.85 11.36
N ALA A 137 6.56 -8.21 11.57
CA ALA A 137 6.19 -9.44 12.27
C ALA A 137 6.72 -10.67 11.53
N ILE A 138 6.47 -10.78 10.22
CA ILE A 138 6.96 -11.88 9.36
C ILE A 138 8.49 -11.94 9.40
N HIS A 139 9.17 -10.80 9.26
CA HIS A 139 10.63 -10.75 9.29
C HIS A 139 11.22 -11.16 10.65
N SER A 140 10.53 -10.83 11.76
CA SER A 140 10.93 -11.23 13.11
C SER A 140 10.79 -12.74 13.32
N LEU A 141 9.66 -13.31 12.90
CA LEU A 141 9.39 -14.75 12.99
C LEU A 141 10.40 -15.57 12.17
N TRP A 142 10.71 -15.12 10.96
CA TRP A 142 11.65 -15.82 10.08
C TRP A 142 13.08 -15.86 10.65
N ARG A 143 13.51 -14.79 11.35
CA ARG A 143 14.81 -14.77 12.04
C ARG A 143 14.88 -15.69 13.25
N ARG A 144 13.77 -15.92 13.96
CA ARG A 144 13.74 -16.83 15.12
C ARG A 144 13.91 -18.29 14.71
N ASN A 145 13.40 -18.67 13.54
CA ASN A 145 13.45 -20.06 13.05
C ASN A 145 14.76 -20.40 12.31
N SER A 146 15.68 -19.44 12.17
CA SER A 146 16.97 -19.63 11.47
C SER A 146 18.15 -19.83 12.43
N HIS A 147 17.86 -20.10 13.70
CA HIS A 147 18.80 -20.45 14.77
C HIS A 147 18.47 -21.85 15.27
#